data_AF-E6U603-F1
#
_entry.id   AF-E6U603-F1
#
_cell.length_a   1.000
_cell.length_b   1.000
_cell.length_c   1.000
_cell.angle_alpha   90.00
_cell.angle_beta   90.00
_cell.angle_gamma   90.00
#
_symmetry.space_group_name_H-M   'P 1'
#
loop_
_entity.id
_entity.type
_entity.pdbx_description
1 polymer ?
#
loop_
_entity_poly.entity_id
_entity_poly.type
_entity_poly.pdbx_seq_one_letter_code
_entity_poly.pdbx_strand_id
1 'polypeptide(L)' 'MLNYTENDRQFIEKNFENAAQLLASSSRREVLLTIENLIEQKGFAPPHYYDYNDFGRKAQTVYDSIYQNNEKS' A
#
# COMPACT_ATOMS: atom_id res chain seq x y z
N MET A 1 -9.59 7.20 12.44
CA MET A 1 -8.57 7.47 11.41
C MET A 1 -7.60 6.31 11.43
N LEU A 2 -7.12 5.87 10.27
CA LEU A 2 -6.12 4.82 10.20
C LEU A 2 -4.76 5.36 10.67
N ASN A 3 -4.01 4.50 11.33
CA ASN A 3 -2.65 4.77 11.75
C ASN A 3 -1.68 4.45 10.61
N TYR A 4 -0.87 5.44 10.24
CA TYR A 4 0.10 5.36 9.16
C TYR A 4 1.46 5.79 9.68
N THR A 5 2.50 5.05 9.33
CA THR A 5 3.88 5.51 9.49
C THR A 5 4.19 6.61 8.47
N GLU A 6 5.28 7.33 8.68
CA GLU A 6 5.76 8.32 7.71
C GLU A 6 6.05 7.68 6.34
N ASN A 7 6.62 6.47 6.33
CA ASN A 7 6.89 5.73 5.09
C ASN A 7 5.60 5.36 4.35
N ASP A 8 4.55 4.96 5.08
CA ASP A 8 3.25 4.65 4.47
C ASP A 8 2.66 5.89 3.79
N ARG A 9 2.74 7.05 4.46
CA ARG A 9 2.26 8.34 3.93
C ARG A 9 3.00 8.73 2.66
N GLN A 10 4.33 8.75 2.71
CA GLN A 10 5.17 9.10 1.57
C GLN A 10 4.96 8.15 0.38
N PHE A 11 4.77 6.86 0.65
CA PHE A 11 4.45 5.89 -0.39
C PHE A 11 3.09 6.19 -1.03
N ILE A 12 2.06 6.44 -0.23
CA ILE A 12 0.71 6.76 -0.72
C ILE A 12 0.72 8.04 -1.56
N GLU A 13 1.34 9.12 -1.06
CA GLU A 13 1.46 10.41 -1.75
C GLU A 13 2.19 10.32 -3.08
N LYS A 14 3.22 9.47 -3.16
CA LYS A 14 4.01 9.29 -4.38
C LYS A 14 3.30 8.47 -5.46
N ASN A 15 2.43 7.54 -5.08
CA ASN A 15 1.93 6.52 -5.99
C ASN A 15 0.45 6.65 -6.38
N PHE A 16 -0.32 7.49 -5.68
CA PHE A 16 -1.76 7.65 -5.93
C PHE A 16 -2.13 9.12 -6.10
N GLU A 17 -2.83 9.45 -7.19
CA GLU A 17 -3.34 10.81 -7.42
C GLU A 17 -4.36 11.23 -6.35
N ASN A 18 -5.14 10.27 -5.85
CA ASN A 18 -6.11 10.45 -4.77
C ASN A 18 -5.53 10.21 -3.36
N ALA A 19 -4.21 10.40 -3.17
CA ALA A 19 -3.53 10.16 -1.90
C ALA A 19 -4.20 10.84 -0.70
N ALA A 20 -4.61 12.11 -0.83
CA ALA A 20 -5.29 12.84 0.24
C ALA A 20 -6.60 12.16 0.70
N GLN A 21 -7.37 11.60 -0.24
CA GLN A 21 -8.59 10.85 0.07
C GLN A 21 -8.27 9.53 0.76
N LEU A 22 -7.26 8.79 0.29
CA LEU A 22 -6.84 7.53 0.91
C LEU A 22 -6.34 7.74 2.35
N LEU A 23 -5.51 8.76 2.58
CA LEU A 23 -4.99 9.10 3.90
C LEU A 23 -6.09 9.59 4.86
N ALA A 24 -7.17 10.18 4.34
CA ALA A 24 -8.35 10.56 5.11
C ALA A 24 -9.35 9.41 5.32
N SER A 25 -9.22 8.28 4.60
CA SER A 25 -10.16 7.17 4.70
C SER A 25 -10.16 6.55 6.11
N SER A 26 -11.35 6.20 6.59
CA SER A 26 -11.54 5.39 7.79
C SER A 26 -11.60 3.89 7.49
N SER A 27 -11.67 3.51 6.20
CA SER A 27 -11.82 2.12 5.77
C SER A 27 -10.47 1.46 5.54
N ARG A 28 -10.01 0.68 6.53
CA ARG A 28 -8.78 -0.13 6.39
C ARG A 28 -8.82 -1.00 5.14
N ARG A 29 -9.98 -1.62 4.87
CA ARG A 29 -10.17 -2.50 3.71
C ARG A 29 -9.98 -1.77 2.38
N GLU A 30 -10.54 -0.57 2.23
CA GLU A 30 -10.45 0.20 0.99
C GLU A 30 -9.01 0.60 0.67
N VAL A 31 -8.28 1.05 1.70
CA VAL A 31 -6.86 1.43 1.55
C VAL A 31 -6.00 0.23 1.18
N LEU A 32 -6.19 -0.90 1.87
CA LEU A 32 -5.45 -2.13 1.58
C LEU A 32 -5.73 -2.67 0.18
N LEU A 33 -7.00 -2.71 -0.25
CA LEU A 33 -7.37 -3.13 -1.61
C LEU A 33 -6.75 -2.22 -2.68
N THR A 34 -6.65 -0.93 -2.40
CA THR A 34 -6.04 0.04 -3.34
C THR A 34 -4.54 -0.20 -3.49
N ILE A 35 -3.84 -0.53 -2.39
CA ILE A 35 -2.41 -0.88 -2.41
C ILE A 35 -2.19 -2.24 -3.08
N GLU A 36 -3.03 -3.23 -2.80
CA GLU A 36 -3.01 -4.55 -3.45
C GLU A 36 -3.16 -4.43 -4.96
N ASN A 37 -4.14 -3.67 -5.45
CA ASN A 37 -4.30 -3.40 -6.89
C ASN A 37 -3.05 -2.77 -7.52
N LEU A 38 -2.34 -1.89 -6.79
CA LEU A 38 -1.10 -1.29 -7.27
C LEU A 38 0.05 -2.32 -7.34
N ILE A 39 0.10 -3.24 -6.38
CA ILE A 39 1.04 -4.38 -6.37
C ILE A 39 0.77 -5.29 -7.58
N GLU A 40 -0.48 -5.64 -7.85
CA GLU A 40 -0.83 -6.46 -9.02
C GLU A 40 -0.39 -5.79 -10.34
N GLN A 41 -0.55 -4.47 -10.44
CA GLN A 41 -0.22 -3.72 -11.66
C GLN A 41 1.29 -3.52 -11.89
N LYS A 42 2.06 -3.29 -10.81
CA LYS A 42 3.46 -2.82 -10.92
C LYS A 42 4.46 -3.64 -10.09
N GLY A 43 3.98 -4.49 -9.20
CA GLY A 43 4.78 -5.25 -8.25
C GLY A 43 5.45 -6.49 -8.84
N PHE A 44 5.10 -6.87 -10.06
CA PHE A 44 5.67 -8.01 -10.77
C PHE A 44 6.33 -7.55 -12.07
N ALA A 45 7.46 -8.14 -12.46
CA ALA A 45 8.15 -7.78 -13.70
C ALA A 45 8.85 -9.00 -14.34
N PRO A 46 9.08 -9.00 -15.66
CA PRO A 46 9.93 -9.99 -16.31
C PRO A 46 11.31 -10.13 -15.65
N PRO A 47 11.91 -11.32 -15.67
CA PRO A 47 11.40 -12.57 -16.24
C PRO A 47 10.52 -13.38 -15.28
N HIS A 48 10.37 -12.97 -14.01
CA HIS A 48 9.70 -13.72 -12.97
C HIS A 48 8.49 -12.95 -12.43
N TYR A 49 7.32 -13.25 -13.00
CA TYR A 49 6.04 -12.69 -12.54
C TYR A 49 5.50 -13.35 -11.26
N TYR A 50 6.22 -14.33 -10.71
CA TYR A 50 5.84 -15.02 -9.47
C TYR A 50 6.41 -14.35 -8.22
N ASP A 51 7.51 -13.61 -8.37
CA ASP A 51 8.16 -12.90 -7.27
C ASP A 51 7.91 -11.40 -7.38
N TYR A 52 7.81 -10.75 -6.22
CA TYR A 52 7.79 -9.30 -6.20
C TYR A 52 9.13 -8.72 -6.68
N ASN A 53 9.04 -7.77 -7.61
CA ASN A 53 10.15 -6.88 -7.94
C ASN A 53 10.41 -5.89 -6.78
N ASP A 54 11.40 -5.01 -6.93
CA ASP A 54 11.75 -4.04 -5.88
C ASP A 54 10.59 -3.10 -5.51
N PHE A 55 9.73 -2.77 -6.48
CA PHE A 55 8.54 -1.96 -6.23
C PHE A 55 7.51 -2.76 -5.43
N GLY A 56 7.22 -3.99 -5.85
CA GLY A 56 6.28 -4.89 -5.19
C GLY A 56 6.66 -5.16 -3.74
N ARG A 57 7.95 -5.38 -3.44
CA ARG A 57 8.44 -5.57 -2.06
C ARG A 57 8.20 -4.35 -1.18
N LYS A 58 8.41 -3.15 -1.71
CA LYS A 58 8.15 -1.89 -0.99
C LYS A 58 6.66 -1.68 -0.75
N ALA A 59 5.86 -1.90 -1.78
CA ALA A 59 4.40 -1.80 -1.70
C ALA A 59 3.81 -2.82 -0.70
N GLN A 60 4.29 -4.06 -0.71
CA GLN A 60 3.92 -5.09 0.26
C GLN A 60 4.29 -4.69 1.69
N THR A 61 5.48 -4.11 1.90
CA THR A 61 5.89 -3.63 3.23
C THR A 61 4.93 -2.56 3.77
N VAL A 62 4.46 -1.66 2.91
CA VAL A 62 3.47 -0.62 3.26
C VAL A 62 2.09 -1.25 3.54
N TYR A 63 1.67 -2.21 2.72
CA TYR A 63 0.44 -2.99 2.96
C TYR A 63 0.46 -3.63 4.35
N ASP A 64 1.53 -4.35 4.67
CA ASP A 64 1.69 -5.07 5.95
C ASP A 64 1.74 -4.10 7.13
N SER A 65 2.45 -2.97 6.99
CA SER A 65 2.49 -1.90 7.99
C SER A 65 1.08 -1.38 8.31
N ILE A 66 0.30 -1.03 7.29
CA ILE A 66 -1.06 -0.52 7.46
C ILE A 66 -1.98 -1.58 8.06
N TYR A 67 -1.86 -2.83 7.62
CA TYR A 67 -2.65 -3.94 8.17
C TYR A 67 -2.38 -4.10 9.67
N GLN A 68 -1.12 -4.25 10.07
CA GLN A 68 -0.71 -4.52 11.45
C GLN A 68 -0.99 -3.35 12.38
N ASN A 69 -0.71 -2.12 11.95
CA ASN A 69 -0.93 -0.91 12.76
C ASN A 69 -2.41 -0.65 13.05
N ASN A 70 -3.32 -1.30 12.33
CA ASN A 70 -4.76 -1.10 12.43
C ASN A 70 -5.52 -2.40 12.72
N GLU A 71 -4.84 -3.50 13.09
CA GLU A 71 -5.46 -4.82 13.31
C GLU A 71 -6.35 -4.86 14.58
N LYS A 72 -6.06 -4.00 15.57
CA LYS A 72 -6.72 -3.95 16.88
C LYS A 72 -7.51 -2.66 17.18
N SER A 73 -7.82 -1.87 16.15
CA SER A 73 -8.52 -0.57 16.28
C SER A 73 -10.04 -0.70 16.19
#